data_AF-A0A3D5A483-F1
#
_entry.id   AF-A0A3D5A483-F1
#
_cell.length_a   1.000
_cell.length_b   1.000
_cell.length_c   1.000
_cell.angle_alpha   90.00
_cell.angle_beta   90.00
_cell.angle_gamma   90.00
#
_symmetry.space_group_name_H-M   'P 1'
#
loop_
_entity.id
_entity.type
_entity.pdbx_description
1 polymer ?
#
loop_
_entity_poly.entity_id
_entity_poly.type
_entity_poly.pdbx_seq_one_letter_code
_entity_poly.pdbx_strand_id
1 'polypeptide(L)'
;MMTTRLVCALAGLLACVCAIAAPSVCVLPVDDPEASTPWGPGLAAVMTDALSSTTAYCVLPDQQVLDALGGSHGSPPAAAGAAAIFGADAVIGGRLSRVDGLRLEFETFGDVGDIEPIEAEGCADLLRQAAAAVCAALRMPEPVAGRLTEEDAAAEAFMAARYYHANGELNSALDAYEDAMVDTGFALAPYQLATLLREAGRWDQAKGSYQQVTGLGSPWPRAEVNLGTVYYLLGDTARARQLWEGVARQQTDPLAVAYATNNLGTALLAAGDTFGARAQYNLALSIFPDYAMAIANLGLAARMEKDHETAARQFKSAARQPGDLTAASFAEKCWADMLRIEQRYEEAIVHYQRALEIRPDYAMSYVNMGVTYKSMEREEDAEHSYREAIAINNDRNASAYAHNNLGNLYMARQMYRVALGEYQRALEYKPDYQAARENLAKAQAMIDQQ
;
A
#
# COMPACT_ATOMS: atom_id res chain seq x y z
N MET A 1 7.36 -29.40 -24.63
CA MET A 1 8.18 -28.96 -23.46
C MET A 1 8.71 -27.53 -23.60
N MET A 2 9.06 -27.03 -24.80
CA MET A 2 9.40 -25.60 -25.02
C MET A 2 8.18 -24.71 -25.35
N THR A 3 7.12 -25.27 -25.94
CA THR A 3 5.82 -24.60 -26.20
C THR A 3 5.06 -24.23 -24.93
N THR A 4 5.30 -24.94 -23.83
CA THR A 4 4.68 -24.70 -22.52
C THR A 4 5.20 -23.44 -21.84
N ARG A 5 6.39 -22.93 -22.23
CA ARG A 5 7.04 -21.78 -21.57
C ARG A 5 6.72 -20.42 -22.22
N LEU A 6 6.42 -20.38 -23.52
CA LEU A 6 5.89 -19.17 -24.18
C LEU A 6 4.44 -18.90 -23.75
N VAL A 7 3.68 -19.97 -23.50
CA VAL A 7 2.37 -19.91 -22.83
C VAL A 7 2.52 -19.40 -21.40
N CYS A 8 3.64 -19.62 -20.69
CA CYS A 8 3.87 -19.05 -19.35
C CYS A 8 4.23 -17.57 -19.33
N ALA A 9 4.86 -17.00 -20.37
CA ALA A 9 5.17 -15.57 -20.45
C ALA A 9 3.91 -14.75 -20.79
N LEU A 10 3.08 -15.25 -21.73
CA LEU A 10 1.76 -14.69 -22.03
C LEU A 10 0.73 -14.99 -20.93
N ALA A 11 0.77 -16.18 -20.32
CA ALA A 11 0.02 -16.46 -19.09
C ALA A 11 0.61 -15.75 -17.87
N GLY A 12 1.81 -15.16 -17.93
CA GLY A 12 2.34 -14.26 -16.89
C GLY A 12 1.74 -12.86 -17.04
N LEU A 13 1.68 -12.38 -18.28
CA LEU A 13 0.91 -11.20 -18.68
C LEU A 13 -0.60 -11.33 -18.36
N LEU A 14 -1.17 -12.53 -18.43
CA LEU A 14 -2.58 -12.81 -18.09
C LEU A 14 -2.81 -13.30 -16.65
N ALA A 15 -1.86 -13.94 -15.97
CA ALA A 15 -1.97 -14.35 -14.57
C ALA A 15 -1.75 -13.19 -13.61
N CYS A 16 -1.07 -12.12 -14.04
CA CYS A 16 -1.08 -10.83 -13.34
C CYS A 16 -2.48 -10.20 -13.25
N VAL A 17 -3.47 -10.76 -13.94
CA VAL A 17 -4.85 -10.33 -13.89
C VAL A 17 -5.70 -11.21 -12.95
N CYS A 18 -5.16 -12.29 -12.36
CA CYS A 18 -5.94 -13.31 -11.66
C CYS A 18 -5.94 -13.25 -10.12
N ALA A 19 -5.30 -12.27 -9.47
CA ALA A 19 -5.14 -12.33 -8.01
C ALA A 19 -6.13 -11.48 -7.20
N ILE A 20 -6.89 -10.54 -7.79
CA ILE A 20 -7.90 -9.77 -7.05
C ILE A 20 -9.06 -9.46 -8.00
N ALA A 21 -10.13 -10.27 -7.91
CA ALA A 21 -11.32 -10.24 -8.79
C ALA A 21 -11.03 -10.53 -10.28
N ALA A 22 -11.96 -11.24 -10.93
CA ALA A 22 -11.83 -11.60 -12.33
C ALA A 22 -11.68 -10.34 -13.21
N PRO A 23 -10.79 -10.32 -14.22
CA PRO A 23 -10.82 -9.26 -15.21
C PRO A 23 -12.13 -9.25 -15.94
N SER A 24 -12.83 -8.13 -15.91
CA SER A 24 -13.90 -7.85 -16.85
C SER A 24 -13.27 -7.29 -18.12
N VAL A 25 -13.28 -8.06 -19.20
CA VAL A 25 -13.05 -7.53 -20.55
C VAL A 25 -14.34 -6.85 -20.99
N CYS A 26 -14.27 -5.62 -21.48
CA CYS A 26 -15.43 -4.89 -22.01
C CYS A 26 -15.21 -4.61 -23.49
N VAL A 27 -16.16 -5.05 -24.32
CA VAL A 27 -16.18 -4.84 -25.77
C VAL A 27 -17.34 -3.90 -26.08
N LEU A 28 -17.10 -2.82 -26.82
CA LEU A 28 -18.13 -1.85 -27.20
C LEU A 28 -18.35 -1.91 -28.73
N PRO A 29 -19.62 -1.85 -29.18
CA PRO A 29 -19.94 -1.99 -30.59
C PRO A 29 -19.47 -0.79 -31.43
N VAL A 30 -19.05 -1.08 -32.66
CA VAL A 30 -18.37 -0.12 -33.54
C VAL A 30 -19.31 0.88 -34.24
N ASP A 31 -20.62 0.63 -34.27
CA ASP A 31 -21.55 1.43 -35.10
C ASP A 31 -22.76 1.96 -34.32
N ASP A 32 -22.57 3.00 -33.51
CA ASP A 32 -23.65 3.91 -33.12
C ASP A 32 -23.36 5.33 -33.66
N PRO A 33 -24.17 5.85 -34.62
CA PRO A 33 -24.02 7.21 -35.15
C PRO A 33 -24.13 8.33 -34.09
N GLU A 34 -24.64 8.04 -32.88
CA GLU A 34 -24.70 8.98 -31.76
C GLU A 34 -23.37 9.12 -30.99
N ALA A 35 -22.34 8.31 -31.29
CA ALA A 35 -20.97 8.45 -30.77
C ALA A 35 -20.25 9.76 -31.21
N SER A 36 -20.94 10.59 -32.01
CA SER A 36 -20.50 11.92 -32.42
C SER A 36 -21.03 13.07 -31.54
N THR A 37 -21.71 12.79 -30.43
CA THR A 37 -22.18 13.81 -29.46
C THR A 37 -21.24 13.95 -28.24
N PRO A 38 -21.21 15.11 -27.53
CA PRO A 38 -20.05 15.59 -26.76
C PRO A 38 -19.86 14.94 -25.38
N TRP A 39 -19.98 13.62 -25.29
CA TRP A 39 -19.79 12.83 -24.06
C TRP A 39 -18.49 12.01 -24.07
N GLY A 40 -17.69 12.01 -25.14
CA GLY A 40 -16.26 11.77 -25.05
C GLY A 40 -15.61 13.08 -24.62
N PRO A 41 -15.22 13.27 -23.34
CA PRO A 41 -14.33 12.46 -22.49
C PRO A 41 -14.95 12.18 -21.10
N GLY A 42 -16.25 12.37 -20.94
CA GLY A 42 -16.96 12.31 -19.66
C GLY A 42 -17.12 10.88 -19.14
N LEU A 43 -17.37 9.89 -20.01
CA LEU A 43 -17.44 8.48 -19.58
C LEU A 43 -16.05 7.92 -19.21
N ALA A 44 -15.01 8.31 -19.95
CA ALA A 44 -13.63 7.99 -19.63
C ALA A 44 -13.19 8.66 -18.31
N ALA A 45 -13.62 9.90 -18.04
CA ALA A 45 -13.33 10.59 -16.78
C ALA A 45 -14.15 10.06 -15.60
N VAL A 46 -15.44 9.72 -15.79
CA VAL A 46 -16.29 9.09 -14.76
C VAL A 46 -15.79 7.68 -14.44
N MET A 47 -15.23 6.95 -15.41
CA MET A 47 -14.56 5.68 -15.17
C MET A 47 -13.15 5.87 -14.57
N THR A 48 -12.39 6.91 -14.96
CA THR A 48 -11.07 7.21 -14.36
C THR A 48 -11.19 7.62 -12.89
N ASP A 49 -12.21 8.40 -12.51
CA ASP A 49 -12.47 8.80 -11.13
C ASP A 49 -13.11 7.69 -10.29
N ALA A 50 -13.90 6.79 -10.89
CA ALA A 50 -14.43 5.61 -10.22
C ALA A 50 -13.41 4.46 -10.06
N LEU A 51 -12.29 4.48 -10.80
CA LEU A 51 -11.32 3.37 -10.92
C LEU A 51 -9.90 3.72 -10.43
N SER A 52 -9.79 4.66 -9.49
CA SER A 52 -8.51 5.00 -8.82
C SER A 52 -7.97 3.91 -7.88
N SER A 53 -8.65 2.77 -7.79
CA SER A 53 -8.13 1.55 -7.18
C SER A 53 -8.20 0.39 -8.18
N THR A 54 -7.02 -0.14 -8.53
CA THR A 54 -6.76 -1.43 -9.21
C THR A 54 -7.06 -1.59 -10.71
N THR A 55 -6.01 -2.08 -11.40
CA THR A 55 -5.97 -2.89 -12.65
C THR A 55 -6.17 -2.21 -14.02
N ALA A 56 -5.27 -2.54 -14.95
CA ALA A 56 -5.27 -2.12 -16.36
C ALA A 56 -6.11 -3.06 -17.23
N TYR A 57 -6.77 -2.54 -18.28
CA TYR A 57 -7.62 -3.30 -19.20
C TYR A 57 -7.14 -3.20 -20.66
N CYS A 58 -7.53 -4.18 -21.50
CA CYS A 58 -7.28 -4.22 -22.94
C CYS A 58 -8.63 -4.18 -23.67
N VAL A 59 -8.77 -3.33 -24.69
CA VAL A 59 -9.97 -3.19 -25.52
C VAL A 59 -9.67 -3.74 -26.91
N LEU A 60 -10.46 -4.71 -27.38
CA LEU A 60 -10.34 -5.29 -28.72
C LEU A 60 -11.55 -4.89 -29.59
N PRO A 61 -11.39 -4.63 -30.90
CA PRO A 61 -12.51 -4.36 -31.80
C PRO A 61 -13.35 -5.61 -32.13
N ASP A 62 -14.66 -5.46 -32.28
CA ASP A 62 -15.65 -6.52 -32.59
C ASP A 62 -15.21 -7.48 -33.70
N GLN A 63 -14.67 -6.95 -34.80
CA GLN A 63 -14.31 -7.75 -35.96
C GLN A 63 -13.18 -8.76 -35.67
N GLN A 64 -12.23 -8.40 -34.80
CA GLN A 64 -11.12 -9.28 -34.43
C GLN A 64 -11.58 -10.42 -33.51
N VAL A 65 -12.60 -10.17 -32.69
CA VAL A 65 -13.23 -11.19 -31.84
C VAL A 65 -14.05 -12.15 -32.69
N LEU A 66 -14.81 -11.64 -33.68
CA LEU A 66 -15.61 -12.45 -34.60
C LEU A 66 -14.75 -13.33 -35.52
N ASP A 67 -13.63 -12.82 -36.04
CA ASP A 67 -12.71 -13.58 -36.87
C ASP A 67 -12.02 -14.70 -36.05
N ALA A 68 -11.72 -14.44 -34.78
CA ALA A 68 -11.13 -15.40 -33.84
C ALA A 68 -12.09 -16.52 -33.42
N LEU A 69 -13.41 -16.29 -33.47
CA LEU A 69 -14.44 -17.25 -33.09
C LEU A 69 -14.91 -18.19 -34.23
N GLY A 70 -14.45 -18.01 -35.48
CA GLY A 70 -14.97 -18.84 -36.58
C GLY A 70 -14.30 -18.78 -37.95
N GLY A 71 -13.10 -18.22 -38.10
CA GLY A 71 -12.44 -18.11 -39.40
C GLY A 71 -11.58 -19.32 -39.80
N SER A 72 -12.16 -20.49 -40.06
CA SER A 72 -11.52 -21.46 -40.96
C SER A 72 -12.44 -21.82 -42.11
N HIS A 73 -11.89 -21.74 -43.33
CA HIS A 73 -12.63 -21.89 -44.58
C HIS A 73 -13.52 -23.13 -44.61
N GLY A 74 -14.84 -22.89 -44.69
CA GLY A 74 -15.82 -23.83 -45.24
C GLY A 74 -16.58 -24.69 -44.24
N SER A 75 -17.55 -24.11 -43.50
CA SER A 75 -18.86 -24.71 -43.16
C SER A 75 -19.71 -23.74 -42.33
N PRO A 76 -20.95 -23.38 -42.73
CA PRO A 76 -21.88 -22.61 -41.90
C PRO A 76 -22.82 -23.55 -41.14
N PRO A 77 -22.77 -23.56 -39.79
CA PRO A 77 -23.97 -23.11 -39.06
C PRO A 77 -23.69 -22.33 -37.75
N ALA A 78 -22.44 -22.03 -37.39
CA ALA A 78 -22.14 -21.29 -36.15
C ALA A 78 -22.32 -19.76 -36.31
N ALA A 79 -22.12 -19.22 -37.51
CA ALA A 79 -22.23 -17.78 -37.78
C ALA A 79 -23.68 -17.25 -37.69
N ALA A 80 -24.69 -18.10 -37.92
CA ALA A 80 -26.10 -17.70 -37.81
C ALA A 80 -26.57 -17.62 -36.34
N GLY A 81 -25.95 -18.38 -35.43
CA GLY A 81 -26.20 -18.28 -33.99
C GLY A 81 -25.51 -17.06 -33.39
N ALA A 82 -24.25 -16.80 -33.75
CA ALA A 82 -23.50 -15.63 -33.31
C ALA A 82 -24.19 -14.32 -33.71
N ALA A 83 -24.60 -14.16 -34.98
CA ALA A 83 -25.29 -12.94 -35.44
C ALA A 83 -26.69 -12.74 -34.81
N ALA A 84 -27.32 -13.79 -34.30
CA ALA A 84 -28.62 -13.71 -33.59
C ALA A 84 -28.46 -13.41 -32.08
N ILE A 85 -27.29 -13.71 -31.51
CA ILE A 85 -26.93 -13.39 -30.11
C ILE A 85 -26.47 -11.94 -29.97
N PHE A 86 -25.80 -11.39 -30.99
CA PHE A 86 -25.22 -10.03 -30.99
C PHE A 86 -26.16 -8.95 -31.53
N GLY A 87 -27.33 -8.78 -30.91
CA GLY A 87 -28.11 -7.54 -31.02
C GLY A 87 -27.33 -6.35 -30.44
N ALA A 88 -27.63 -5.14 -30.89
CA ALA A 88 -26.87 -3.89 -30.66
C ALA A 88 -26.62 -3.48 -29.18
N ASP A 89 -27.12 -4.24 -28.21
CA ASP A 89 -27.09 -3.91 -26.78
C ASP A 89 -26.38 -4.96 -25.89
N ALA A 90 -25.69 -5.95 -26.45
CA ALA A 90 -25.04 -7.00 -25.66
C ALA A 90 -23.58 -6.64 -25.29
N VAL A 91 -23.30 -6.50 -23.98
CA VAL A 91 -21.92 -6.42 -23.45
C VAL A 91 -21.41 -7.83 -23.15
N ILE A 92 -20.32 -8.25 -23.79
CA ILE A 92 -19.69 -9.54 -23.52
C ILE A 92 -18.57 -9.34 -22.49
N GLY A 93 -18.78 -9.82 -21.27
CA GLY A 93 -17.75 -10.00 -20.26
C GLY A 93 -17.10 -11.37 -20.41
N GLY A 94 -15.78 -11.48 -20.26
CA GLY A 94 -15.08 -12.77 -20.25
C GLY A 94 -14.51 -13.07 -18.88
N ARG A 95 -14.83 -14.22 -18.28
CA ARG A 95 -14.21 -14.71 -17.05
C ARG A 95 -13.20 -15.80 -17.37
N LEU A 96 -11.93 -15.55 -17.08
CA LEU A 96 -10.88 -16.57 -17.18
C LEU A 96 -10.95 -17.46 -15.91
N SER A 97 -11.22 -18.74 -16.08
CA SER A 97 -11.32 -19.71 -14.98
C SER A 97 -10.31 -20.86 -15.14
N ARG A 98 -9.93 -21.47 -14.02
CA ARG A 98 -8.98 -22.59 -14.00
C ARG A 98 -9.56 -23.77 -13.23
N VAL A 99 -10.32 -24.61 -13.92
CA VAL A 99 -10.75 -25.94 -13.47
C VAL A 99 -10.37 -26.93 -14.58
N ASP A 100 -9.42 -27.82 -14.29
CA ASP A 100 -8.88 -28.83 -15.23
C ASP A 100 -8.36 -28.30 -16.58
N GLY A 101 -7.93 -27.04 -16.64
CA GLY A 101 -7.42 -26.38 -17.85
C GLY A 101 -7.53 -24.86 -17.73
N LEU A 102 -7.08 -24.13 -18.76
CA LEU A 102 -7.35 -22.70 -18.87
C LEU A 102 -8.65 -22.55 -19.69
N ARG A 103 -9.73 -22.03 -19.08
CA ARG A 103 -11.00 -21.77 -19.75
C ARG A 103 -11.29 -20.27 -19.76
N LEU A 104 -11.82 -19.77 -20.87
CA LEU A 104 -12.35 -18.42 -20.99
C LEU A 104 -13.87 -18.56 -21.16
N GLU A 105 -14.61 -18.23 -20.11
CA GLU A 105 -16.08 -18.23 -20.10
C GLU A 105 -16.57 -16.85 -20.54
N PHE A 106 -17.55 -16.78 -21.44
CA PHE A 106 -18.16 -15.52 -21.86
C PHE A 106 -19.52 -15.36 -21.17
N GLU A 107 -19.77 -14.22 -20.54
CA GLU A 107 -21.07 -13.79 -20.01
C GLU A 107 -21.56 -12.59 -20.83
N THR A 108 -22.77 -12.70 -21.38
CA THR A 108 -23.45 -11.58 -22.02
C THR A 108 -24.33 -10.86 -21.00
N PHE A 109 -24.18 -9.56 -20.83
CA PHE A 109 -25.10 -8.75 -20.03
C PHE A 109 -26.22 -8.22 -20.93
N GLY A 110 -27.45 -8.69 -20.69
CA GLY A 110 -28.67 -8.39 -21.44
C GLY A 110 -29.67 -9.55 -21.36
N ASP A 111 -30.95 -9.32 -21.69
CA ASP A 111 -32.05 -10.30 -21.58
C ASP A 111 -31.97 -11.38 -22.67
N VAL A 112 -30.88 -12.15 -22.66
CA VAL A 112 -30.59 -13.26 -23.55
C VAL A 112 -30.53 -14.50 -22.68
N GLY A 113 -31.52 -15.39 -22.83
CA GLY A 113 -31.68 -16.58 -21.99
C GLY A 113 -30.47 -17.52 -22.00
N ASP A 114 -30.51 -18.53 -21.12
CA ASP A 114 -29.44 -19.48 -20.81
C ASP A 114 -28.54 -19.85 -22.00
N ILE A 115 -27.28 -19.41 -21.96
CA ILE A 115 -26.25 -19.73 -22.97
C ILE A 115 -25.28 -20.77 -22.39
N GLU A 116 -24.99 -21.81 -23.18
CA GLU A 116 -24.01 -22.84 -22.84
C GLU A 116 -22.56 -22.31 -22.92
N PRO A 117 -21.65 -22.74 -22.02
CA PRO A 117 -20.25 -22.34 -22.05
C PRO A 117 -19.52 -22.82 -23.31
N ILE A 118 -18.75 -21.92 -23.93
CA ILE A 118 -17.89 -22.25 -25.08
C ILE A 118 -16.55 -22.79 -24.56
N GLU A 119 -16.30 -24.08 -24.76
CA GLU A 119 -14.98 -24.68 -24.50
C GLU A 119 -14.13 -24.65 -25.77
N ALA A 120 -13.07 -23.84 -25.78
CA ALA A 120 -12.11 -23.80 -26.89
C ALA A 120 -10.77 -24.43 -26.48
N GLU A 121 -10.49 -25.64 -26.96
CA GLU A 121 -9.11 -26.13 -27.08
C GLU A 121 -8.37 -25.23 -28.07
N GLY A 122 -7.49 -24.34 -27.58
CA GLY A 122 -6.73 -23.43 -28.44
C GLY A 122 -6.50 -22.01 -27.94
N CYS A 123 -6.79 -21.68 -26.67
CA CYS A 123 -6.52 -20.33 -26.12
C CYS A 123 -5.07 -19.86 -26.32
N ALA A 124 -4.09 -20.77 -26.42
CA ALA A 124 -2.70 -20.43 -26.67
C ALA A 124 -2.42 -19.85 -28.07
N ASP A 125 -3.24 -20.20 -29.07
CA ASP A 125 -3.12 -19.64 -30.42
C ASP A 125 -3.86 -18.31 -30.52
N LEU A 126 -5.00 -18.17 -29.85
CA LEU A 126 -5.75 -16.92 -29.76
C LEU A 126 -4.97 -15.82 -29.03
N LEU A 127 -4.31 -16.17 -27.92
CA LEU A 127 -3.42 -15.27 -27.18
C LEU A 127 -2.15 -14.90 -27.97
N ARG A 128 -1.64 -15.82 -28.80
CA ARG A 128 -0.52 -15.55 -29.70
C ARG A 128 -0.92 -14.63 -30.84
N GLN A 129 -2.11 -14.81 -31.43
CA GLN A 129 -2.64 -13.94 -32.46
C GLN A 129 -2.95 -12.55 -31.92
N ALA A 130 -3.49 -12.44 -30.70
CA ALA A 130 -3.69 -11.17 -30.02
C ALA A 130 -2.36 -10.45 -29.75
N ALA A 131 -1.34 -11.17 -29.25
CA ALA A 131 -0.01 -10.59 -29.05
C ALA A 131 0.65 -10.14 -30.38
N ALA A 132 0.55 -10.95 -31.43
CA ALA A 132 1.07 -10.61 -32.76
C ALA A 132 0.36 -9.41 -33.39
N ALA A 133 -0.97 -9.32 -33.23
CA ALA A 133 -1.78 -8.19 -33.70
C ALA A 133 -1.41 -6.89 -32.96
N VAL A 134 -1.16 -6.95 -31.65
CA VAL A 134 -0.68 -5.81 -30.85
C VAL A 134 0.72 -5.37 -31.30
N CYS A 135 1.65 -6.32 -31.49
CA CYS A 135 2.99 -6.01 -32.01
C CYS A 135 2.93 -5.36 -33.40
N ALA A 136 2.10 -5.89 -34.30
CA ALA A 136 1.91 -5.35 -35.64
C ALA A 136 1.30 -3.93 -35.63
N ALA A 137 0.29 -3.69 -34.79
CA ALA A 137 -0.35 -2.38 -34.64
C ALA A 137 0.60 -1.31 -34.09
N LEU A 138 1.50 -1.71 -33.18
CA LEU A 138 2.51 -0.84 -32.58
C LEU A 138 3.81 -0.75 -33.40
N ARG A 139 3.89 -1.44 -34.56
CA ARG A 139 5.11 -1.59 -35.38
C ARG A 139 6.31 -2.11 -34.57
N MET A 140 6.04 -2.94 -33.58
CA MET A 140 7.06 -3.65 -32.82
C MET A 140 7.40 -4.98 -33.51
N PRO A 141 8.66 -5.44 -33.41
CA PRO A 141 9.03 -6.75 -33.93
C PRO A 141 8.24 -7.86 -33.20
N GLU A 142 7.83 -8.90 -33.92
CA GLU A 142 7.25 -10.11 -33.29
C GLU A 142 8.30 -10.74 -32.35
N PRO A 143 7.90 -11.19 -31.15
CA PRO A 143 8.83 -11.80 -30.20
C PRO A 143 9.38 -13.12 -30.78
N VAL A 144 10.66 -13.11 -31.13
CA VAL A 144 11.38 -14.28 -31.63
C VAL A 144 11.66 -15.21 -30.45
N ALA A 145 11.33 -16.50 -30.59
CA ALA A 145 11.68 -17.53 -29.61
C ALA A 145 13.22 -17.67 -29.51
N GLY A 146 13.79 -17.06 -28.47
CA GLY A 146 15.22 -17.08 -28.13
C GLY A 146 15.41 -16.86 -26.63
N ARG A 147 16.62 -17.09 -26.10
CA ARG A 147 16.96 -16.86 -24.68
C ARG A 147 16.47 -15.47 -24.24
N LEU A 148 15.79 -15.39 -23.09
CA LEU A 148 15.41 -14.13 -22.46
C LEU A 148 16.65 -13.24 -22.40
N THR A 149 16.48 -11.97 -22.79
CA THR A 149 17.51 -10.97 -22.53
C THR A 149 17.59 -10.70 -21.03
N GLU A 150 18.68 -10.09 -20.56
CA GLU A 150 18.79 -9.68 -19.15
C GLU A 150 17.68 -8.68 -18.77
N GLU A 151 17.25 -7.84 -19.72
CA GLU A 151 16.10 -6.94 -19.57
C GLU A 151 14.77 -7.68 -19.39
N ASP A 152 14.52 -8.72 -20.19
CA ASP A 152 13.30 -9.54 -20.07
C ASP A 152 13.26 -10.30 -18.74
N ALA A 153 14.40 -10.83 -18.29
CA ALA A 153 14.52 -11.53 -17.01
C ALA A 153 14.29 -10.58 -15.82
N ALA A 154 14.82 -9.36 -15.87
CA ALA A 154 14.59 -8.34 -14.86
C ALA A 154 13.11 -7.92 -14.79
N ALA A 155 12.44 -7.80 -15.95
CA ALA A 155 11.01 -7.49 -16.01
C ALA A 155 10.15 -8.62 -15.43
N GLU A 156 10.45 -9.89 -15.73
CA GLU A 156 9.78 -11.05 -15.13
C GLU A 156 9.94 -11.08 -13.61
N ALA A 157 11.17 -10.86 -13.11
CA ALA A 157 11.47 -10.81 -11.69
C ALA A 157 10.70 -9.67 -10.99
N PHE A 158 10.62 -8.48 -11.61
CA PHE A 158 9.85 -7.36 -11.07
C PHE A 158 8.36 -7.68 -10.94
N MET A 159 7.78 -8.36 -11.94
CA MET A 159 6.38 -8.77 -11.90
C MET A 159 6.11 -9.84 -10.84
N ALA A 160 7.02 -10.82 -10.70
CA ALA A 160 6.96 -11.81 -9.63
C ALA A 160 7.04 -11.16 -8.26
N ALA A 161 7.92 -10.16 -8.07
CA ALA A 161 8.06 -9.42 -6.83
C ALA A 161 6.76 -8.71 -6.42
N ARG A 162 6.09 -8.05 -7.39
CA ARG A 162 4.78 -7.43 -7.16
C ARG A 162 3.70 -8.45 -6.80
N TYR A 163 3.71 -9.62 -7.45
CA TYR A 163 2.79 -10.70 -7.14
C TYR A 163 2.98 -11.21 -5.70
N TYR A 164 4.22 -11.53 -5.31
CA TYR A 164 4.50 -11.98 -3.95
C TYR A 164 4.14 -10.91 -2.91
N HIS A 165 4.43 -9.64 -3.19
CA HIS A 165 4.06 -8.54 -2.30
C HIS A 165 2.53 -8.46 -2.12
N ALA A 166 1.75 -8.54 -3.20
CA ALA A 166 0.29 -8.50 -3.14
C ALA A 166 -0.32 -9.69 -2.37
N ASN A 167 0.36 -10.84 -2.34
CA ASN A 167 -0.05 -12.03 -1.59
C ASN A 167 0.51 -12.07 -0.14
N GLY A 168 1.21 -11.02 0.30
CA GLY A 168 1.81 -10.96 1.63
C GLY A 168 3.07 -11.84 1.79
N GLU A 169 3.62 -12.37 0.71
CA GLU A 169 4.84 -13.18 0.69
C GLU A 169 6.09 -12.29 0.70
N LEU A 170 6.33 -11.65 1.84
CA LEU A 170 7.37 -10.61 1.98
C LEU A 170 8.76 -11.07 1.53
N ASN A 171 9.23 -12.24 1.95
CA ASN A 171 10.59 -12.70 1.61
C ASN A 171 10.70 -13.02 0.11
N SER A 172 9.73 -13.73 -0.46
CA SER A 172 9.68 -14.02 -1.90
C SER A 172 9.65 -12.72 -2.73
N ALA A 173 8.94 -11.70 -2.25
CA ALA A 173 8.88 -10.39 -2.89
C ALA A 173 10.23 -9.67 -2.85
N LEU A 174 10.93 -9.70 -1.71
CA LEU A 174 12.25 -9.09 -1.57
C LEU A 174 13.27 -9.76 -2.50
N ASP A 175 13.34 -11.09 -2.51
CA ASP A 175 14.25 -11.85 -3.36
C ASP A 175 13.99 -11.55 -4.85
N ALA A 176 12.73 -11.55 -5.27
CA ALA A 176 12.36 -11.27 -6.67
C ALA A 176 12.63 -9.80 -7.07
N TYR A 177 12.54 -8.84 -6.14
CA TYR A 177 12.94 -7.45 -6.42
C TYR A 177 14.47 -7.32 -6.55
N GLU A 178 15.25 -8.08 -5.79
CA GLU A 178 16.71 -8.12 -5.93
C GLU A 178 17.12 -8.72 -7.28
N ASP A 179 16.44 -9.77 -7.73
CA ASP A 179 16.62 -10.35 -9.07
C ASP A 179 16.28 -9.35 -10.19
N ALA A 180 15.30 -8.47 -9.96
CA ALA A 180 14.89 -7.43 -10.90
C ALA A 180 15.90 -6.28 -11.05
N MET A 181 16.95 -6.25 -10.24
CA MET A 181 17.94 -5.17 -10.21
C MET A 181 19.19 -5.45 -11.05
N VAL A 182 19.30 -6.62 -11.71
CA VAL A 182 20.47 -6.98 -12.51
C VAL A 182 20.53 -6.13 -13.79
N ASP A 183 21.42 -5.14 -13.79
CA ASP A 183 22.08 -4.46 -14.93
C ASP A 183 21.19 -3.82 -16.03
N THR A 184 20.07 -3.20 -15.67
CA THR A 184 19.12 -2.63 -16.67
C THR A 184 18.85 -1.11 -16.57
N GLY A 185 19.41 -0.41 -15.57
CA GLY A 185 19.04 1.00 -15.32
C GLY A 185 17.56 1.19 -14.94
N PHE A 186 16.86 0.09 -14.64
CA PHE A 186 15.44 0.06 -14.31
C PHE A 186 15.20 0.58 -12.89
N ALA A 187 15.16 1.90 -12.74
CA ALA A 187 15.02 2.62 -11.46
C ALA A 187 13.79 2.22 -10.62
N LEU A 188 12.75 1.67 -11.25
CA LEU A 188 11.51 1.30 -10.57
C LEU A 188 11.69 0.08 -9.65
N ALA A 189 12.52 -0.90 -10.02
CA ALA A 189 12.82 -2.06 -9.17
C ALA A 189 13.47 -1.66 -7.82
N PRO A 190 14.61 -0.94 -7.78
CA PRO A 190 15.21 -0.52 -6.51
C PRO A 190 14.31 0.45 -5.73
N TYR A 191 13.46 1.24 -6.37
CA TYR A 191 12.46 2.08 -5.69
C TYR A 191 11.38 1.26 -4.97
N GLN A 192 10.83 0.23 -5.63
CA GLN A 192 9.81 -0.64 -5.04
C GLN A 192 10.42 -1.52 -3.95
N LEU A 193 11.62 -2.07 -4.17
CA LEU A 193 12.37 -2.78 -3.15
C LEU A 193 12.57 -1.90 -1.90
N ALA A 194 13.04 -0.67 -2.08
CA ALA A 194 13.27 0.26 -0.98
C ALA A 194 11.99 0.53 -0.18
N THR A 195 10.85 0.65 -0.87
CA THR A 195 9.54 0.88 -0.25
C THR A 195 9.10 -0.33 0.57
N LEU A 196 9.26 -1.54 0.03
CA LEU A 196 8.94 -2.78 0.74
C LEU A 196 9.86 -3.00 1.95
N LEU A 197 11.16 -2.75 1.80
CA LEU A 197 12.14 -2.82 2.90
C LEU A 197 11.81 -1.82 4.01
N ARG A 198 11.37 -0.62 3.65
CA ARG A 198 10.93 0.43 4.59
C ARG A 198 9.69 -0.03 5.37
N GLU A 199 8.71 -0.61 4.69
CA GLU A 199 7.49 -1.16 5.33
C GLU A 199 7.80 -2.34 6.25
N ALA A 200 8.77 -3.17 5.87
CA ALA A 200 9.29 -4.26 6.70
C ALA A 200 10.21 -3.78 7.86
N GLY A 201 10.43 -2.46 8.00
CA GLY A 201 11.31 -1.90 9.03
C GLY A 201 12.81 -2.19 8.83
N ARG A 202 13.23 -2.63 7.64
CA ARG A 202 14.63 -2.86 7.26
C ARG A 202 15.28 -1.55 6.79
N TRP A 203 15.32 -0.55 7.68
CA TRP A 203 15.65 0.85 7.37
C TRP A 203 17.00 1.05 6.66
N ASP A 204 18.06 0.37 7.10
CA ASP A 204 19.38 0.52 6.48
C ASP A 204 19.44 -0.03 5.05
N GLN A 205 18.71 -1.10 4.77
CA GLN A 205 18.63 -1.67 3.42
C GLN A 205 17.76 -0.79 2.53
N ALA A 206 16.62 -0.32 3.05
CA ALA A 206 15.76 0.65 2.34
C ALA A 206 16.53 1.92 1.95
N LYS A 207 17.37 2.44 2.86
CA LYS A 207 18.28 3.56 2.59
C LYS A 207 19.20 3.26 1.40
N GLY A 208 19.87 2.10 1.41
CA GLY A 208 20.76 1.70 0.32
C GLY A 208 20.05 1.63 -1.03
N SER A 209 18.87 1.01 -1.09
CA SER A 209 18.08 0.88 -2.31
C SER A 209 17.55 2.24 -2.81
N TYR A 210 17.08 3.13 -1.93
CA TYR A 210 16.71 4.49 -2.35
C TYR A 210 17.92 5.30 -2.85
N GLN A 211 19.09 5.16 -2.24
CA GLN A 211 20.31 5.83 -2.69
C GLN A 211 20.70 5.43 -4.12
N GLN A 212 20.51 4.16 -4.48
CA GLN A 212 20.71 3.69 -5.86
C GLN A 212 19.79 4.43 -6.84
N VAL A 213 18.50 4.56 -6.52
CA VAL A 213 17.52 5.29 -7.36
C VAL A 213 17.95 6.75 -7.55
N THR A 214 18.27 7.44 -6.46
CA THR A 214 18.69 8.85 -6.51
C THR A 214 20.05 9.07 -7.19
N GLY A 215 20.84 8.00 -7.36
CA GLY A 215 22.14 8.03 -8.03
C GLY A 215 22.07 7.93 -9.55
N LEU A 216 20.91 7.64 -10.15
CA LEU A 216 20.75 7.41 -11.59
C LEU A 216 20.81 8.69 -12.46
N GLY A 217 21.16 9.84 -11.87
CA GLY A 217 21.44 11.09 -12.59
C GLY A 217 20.21 11.89 -13.04
N SER A 218 19.02 11.31 -12.99
CA SER A 218 17.74 12.01 -13.18
C SER A 218 17.06 12.27 -11.82
N PRO A 219 16.29 13.37 -11.63
CA PRO A 219 15.58 13.62 -10.39
C PRO A 219 14.50 12.56 -10.13
N TRP A 220 14.43 12.05 -8.89
CA TRP A 220 13.37 11.14 -8.44
C TRP A 220 12.72 11.71 -7.17
N PRO A 221 11.87 12.76 -7.27
CA PRO A 221 11.35 13.48 -6.11
C PRO A 221 10.70 12.56 -5.07
N ARG A 222 9.92 11.57 -5.50
CA ARG A 222 9.28 10.59 -4.58
C ARG A 222 10.30 9.70 -3.87
N ALA A 223 11.35 9.28 -4.56
CA ALA A 223 12.44 8.50 -3.95
C ALA A 223 13.26 9.37 -2.97
N GLU A 224 13.51 10.62 -3.32
CA GLU A 224 14.20 11.59 -2.45
C GLU A 224 13.40 11.87 -1.17
N VAL A 225 12.07 12.04 -1.28
CA VAL A 225 11.20 12.20 -0.10
C VAL A 225 11.27 10.98 0.80
N ASN A 226 11.14 9.78 0.24
CA ASN A 226 11.15 8.54 1.02
C ASN A 226 12.53 8.27 1.63
N LEU A 227 13.62 8.56 0.90
CA LEU A 227 14.98 8.51 1.44
C LEU A 227 15.14 9.48 2.61
N GLY A 228 14.61 10.70 2.50
CA GLY A 228 14.58 11.67 3.60
C GLY A 228 13.85 11.12 4.83
N THR A 229 12.71 10.43 4.64
CA THR A 229 11.98 9.75 5.72
C THR A 229 12.83 8.67 6.38
N VAL A 230 13.55 7.86 5.61
CA VAL A 230 14.44 6.84 6.15
C VAL A 230 15.59 7.48 6.94
N TYR A 231 16.21 8.55 6.45
CA TYR A 231 17.24 9.28 7.21
C TYR A 231 16.70 9.85 8.52
N TYR A 232 15.49 10.41 8.51
CA TYR A 232 14.86 10.94 9.71
C TYR A 232 14.62 9.85 10.76
N LEU A 233 14.13 8.67 10.35
CA LEU A 233 13.90 7.53 11.23
C LEU A 233 15.21 6.95 11.79
N LEU A 234 16.30 7.03 11.03
CA LEU A 234 17.65 6.66 11.47
C LEU A 234 18.34 7.75 12.31
N GLY A 235 17.68 8.89 12.55
CA GLY A 235 18.19 9.98 13.38
C GLY A 235 19.07 11.00 12.64
N ASP A 236 19.28 10.86 11.33
CA ASP A 236 20.00 11.84 10.50
C ASP A 236 19.04 12.92 9.99
N THR A 237 18.55 13.75 10.92
CA THR A 237 17.59 14.83 10.60
C THR A 237 18.17 15.85 9.64
N ALA A 238 19.48 16.06 9.64
CA ALA A 238 20.14 17.03 8.75
C ALA A 238 20.03 16.60 7.28
N ARG A 239 20.37 15.34 6.96
CA ARG A 239 20.22 14.83 5.59
C ARG A 239 18.75 14.71 5.17
N ALA A 240 17.88 14.31 6.09
CA ALA A 240 16.45 14.26 5.83
C ALA A 240 15.90 15.61 5.35
N ARG A 241 16.19 16.69 6.10
CA ARG A 241 15.79 18.04 5.74
C ARG A 241 16.40 18.50 4.43
N GLN A 242 17.69 18.23 4.18
CA GLN A 242 18.34 18.60 2.94
C GLN A 242 17.64 18.02 1.71
N LEU A 243 17.23 16.75 1.78
CA LEU A 243 16.49 16.08 0.69
C LEU A 243 15.11 16.70 0.49
N TRP A 244 14.32 16.86 1.55
CA TRP A 244 12.98 17.43 1.43
C TRP A 244 12.99 18.89 0.98
N GLU A 245 13.94 19.72 1.45
CA GLU A 245 14.14 21.08 0.96
C GLU A 245 14.57 21.09 -0.51
N GLY A 246 15.35 20.09 -0.94
CA GLY A 246 15.69 19.86 -2.34
C GLY A 246 14.44 19.64 -3.20
N VAL A 247 13.60 18.68 -2.82
CA VAL A 247 12.35 18.36 -3.51
C VAL A 247 11.41 19.57 -3.55
N ALA A 248 11.24 20.27 -2.43
CA ALA A 248 10.38 21.44 -2.34
C ALA A 248 10.83 22.60 -3.27
N ARG A 249 12.13 22.73 -3.56
CA ARG A 249 12.67 23.73 -4.49
C ARG A 249 12.48 23.36 -5.96
N GLN A 250 12.56 22.07 -6.30
CA GLN A 250 12.51 21.61 -7.70
C GLN A 250 11.11 21.77 -8.31
N GLN A 251 10.05 21.61 -7.51
CA GLN A 251 8.64 21.74 -7.92
C GLN A 251 8.25 20.89 -9.16
N THR A 252 8.97 19.79 -9.40
CA THR A 252 8.78 18.91 -10.56
C THR A 252 7.65 17.90 -10.37
N ASP A 253 7.32 17.56 -9.12
CA ASP A 253 6.20 16.68 -8.74
C ASP A 253 5.44 17.33 -7.57
N PRO A 254 4.24 17.90 -7.80
CA PRO A 254 3.46 18.57 -6.75
C PRO A 254 3.14 17.67 -5.55
N LEU A 255 2.87 16.38 -5.77
CA LEU A 255 2.58 15.46 -4.66
C LEU A 255 3.84 15.19 -3.84
N ALA A 256 4.99 14.99 -4.49
CA ALA A 256 6.25 14.86 -3.79
C ALA A 256 6.60 16.13 -2.99
N VAL A 257 6.30 17.32 -3.54
CA VAL A 257 6.46 18.59 -2.79
C VAL A 257 5.56 18.62 -1.56
N ALA A 258 4.28 18.25 -1.68
CA ALA A 258 3.36 18.22 -0.54
C ALA A 258 3.83 17.24 0.56
N TYR A 259 4.35 16.07 0.18
CA TYR A 259 4.92 15.11 1.13
C TYR A 259 6.22 15.64 1.76
N ALA A 260 7.11 16.26 0.95
CA ALA A 260 8.35 16.84 1.43
C ALA A 260 8.10 17.95 2.46
N THR A 261 7.17 18.87 2.17
CA THR A 261 6.85 19.99 3.06
C THR A 261 6.12 19.50 4.32
N ASN A 262 5.22 18.52 4.21
CA ASN A 262 4.68 17.86 5.41
C ASN A 262 5.78 17.26 6.30
N ASN A 263 6.73 16.54 5.71
CA ASN A 263 7.82 15.93 6.48
C ASN A 263 8.79 16.97 7.07
N LEU A 264 9.07 18.06 6.35
CA LEU A 264 9.80 19.22 6.90
C LEU A 264 9.06 19.82 8.09
N GLY A 265 7.74 19.96 7.98
CA GLY A 265 6.91 20.42 9.08
C GLY A 265 7.05 19.52 10.32
N THR A 266 7.06 18.20 10.13
CA THR A 266 7.27 17.23 11.22
C THR A 266 8.65 17.40 11.88
N ALA A 267 9.71 17.56 11.09
CA ALA A 267 11.05 17.78 11.63
C ALA A 267 11.20 19.12 12.37
N LEU A 268 10.55 20.18 11.88
CA LEU A 268 10.51 21.49 12.55
C LEU A 268 9.74 21.41 13.86
N LEU A 269 8.61 20.70 13.86
CA LEU A 269 7.81 20.49 15.06
C LEU A 269 8.58 19.72 16.13
N ALA A 270 9.32 18.68 15.74
CA ALA A 270 10.20 17.94 16.65
C ALA A 270 11.34 18.81 17.21
N ALA A 271 11.80 19.82 16.46
CA ALA A 271 12.76 20.82 16.92
C ALA A 271 12.13 21.95 17.77
N GLY A 272 10.82 21.93 17.97
CA GLY A 272 10.08 22.96 18.71
C GLY A 272 9.73 24.22 17.92
N ASP A 273 10.04 24.27 16.62
CA ASP A 273 9.66 25.37 15.73
C ASP A 273 8.22 25.16 15.21
N THR A 274 7.24 25.42 16.07
CA THR A 274 5.83 25.23 15.72
C THR A 274 5.36 26.18 14.63
N PHE A 275 5.90 27.41 14.57
CA PHE A 275 5.56 28.39 13.54
C PHE A 275 6.04 27.92 12.15
N GLY A 276 7.31 27.52 12.05
CA GLY A 276 7.86 26.95 10.83
C GLY A 276 7.13 25.67 10.42
N ALA A 277 6.81 24.80 11.39
CA ALA A 277 6.06 23.57 11.13
C ALA A 277 4.69 23.85 10.48
N ARG A 278 3.90 24.76 11.07
CA ARG A 278 2.60 25.17 10.52
C ARG A 278 2.70 25.77 9.12
N ALA A 279 3.73 26.58 8.87
CA ALA A 279 3.97 27.13 7.54
C ALA A 279 4.16 26.02 6.50
N GLN A 280 4.95 24.99 6.83
CA GLN A 280 5.17 23.86 5.93
C GLN A 280 3.94 22.97 5.75
N TYR A 281 3.17 22.69 6.81
CA TYR A 281 1.92 21.95 6.68
C TYR A 281 0.88 22.70 5.84
N ASN A 282 0.76 24.01 6.02
CA ASN A 282 -0.13 24.84 5.20
C ASN A 282 0.31 24.87 3.73
N LEU A 283 1.62 24.86 3.46
CA LEU A 283 2.14 24.72 2.10
C LEU A 283 1.75 23.36 1.49
N ALA A 284 1.87 22.27 2.23
CA ALA A 284 1.40 20.96 1.79
C ALA A 284 -0.10 20.97 1.44
N LEU A 285 -0.93 21.58 2.30
CA LEU A 285 -2.38 21.69 2.10
C LEU A 285 -2.78 22.65 0.98
N SER A 286 -1.93 23.63 0.64
CA SER A 286 -2.19 24.47 -0.53
C SER A 286 -2.04 23.71 -1.85
N ILE A 287 -1.30 22.60 -1.85
CA ILE A 287 -1.09 21.72 -3.01
C ILE A 287 -2.08 20.56 -3.01
N PHE A 288 -2.26 19.92 -1.85
CA PHE A 288 -3.17 18.80 -1.65
C PHE A 288 -4.10 19.10 -0.45
N PRO A 289 -5.26 19.76 -0.67
CA PRO A 289 -6.14 20.23 0.41
C PRO A 289 -6.68 19.12 1.32
N ASP A 290 -6.89 17.92 0.78
CA ASP A 290 -7.40 16.76 1.53
C ASP A 290 -6.28 15.89 2.09
N TYR A 291 -5.05 16.42 2.22
CA TYR A 291 -3.94 15.68 2.81
C TYR A 291 -4.15 15.46 4.31
N ALA A 292 -4.87 14.40 4.66
CA ALA A 292 -5.28 14.07 6.02
C ALA A 292 -4.12 14.03 7.02
N MET A 293 -2.95 13.53 6.62
CA MET A 293 -1.76 13.52 7.48
C MET A 293 -1.26 14.93 7.82
N ALA A 294 -1.22 15.85 6.84
CA ALA A 294 -0.84 17.24 7.09
C ALA A 294 -1.87 17.97 7.97
N ILE A 295 -3.16 17.66 7.81
CA ILE A 295 -4.23 18.14 8.71
C ILE A 295 -3.99 17.64 10.13
N ALA A 296 -3.75 16.34 10.32
CA ALA A 296 -3.45 15.75 11.64
C ALA A 296 -2.21 16.39 12.27
N ASN A 297 -1.17 16.64 11.47
CA ASN A 297 0.07 17.30 11.90
C ASN A 297 -0.13 18.77 12.30
N LEU A 298 -1.04 19.52 11.66
CA LEU A 298 -1.49 20.82 12.17
C LEU A 298 -2.15 20.71 13.54
N GLY A 299 -2.91 19.63 13.78
CA GLY A 299 -3.47 19.33 15.10
C GLY A 299 -2.39 19.10 16.16
N LEU A 300 -1.32 18.38 15.81
CA LEU A 300 -0.15 18.20 16.69
C LEU A 300 0.57 19.53 16.98
N ALA A 301 0.70 20.39 15.99
CA ALA A 301 1.26 21.73 16.17
C ALA A 301 0.42 22.58 17.13
N ALA A 302 -0.89 22.63 16.94
CA ALA A 302 -1.81 23.34 17.83
C ALA A 302 -1.76 22.78 19.27
N ARG A 303 -1.65 21.45 19.42
CA ARG A 303 -1.49 20.80 20.73
C ARG A 303 -0.20 21.23 21.44
N MET A 304 0.91 21.39 20.71
CA MET A 304 2.18 21.90 21.28
C MET A 304 2.06 23.36 21.73
N GLU A 305 1.22 24.15 21.07
CA GLU A 305 0.86 25.52 21.48
C GLU A 305 -0.14 25.56 22.64
N LYS A 306 -0.64 24.39 23.10
CA LYS A 306 -1.75 24.24 24.06
C LYS A 306 -3.08 24.82 23.55
N ASP A 307 -3.24 24.97 22.24
CA ASP A 307 -4.52 25.26 21.60
C ASP A 307 -5.27 23.94 21.35
N HIS A 308 -5.88 23.45 22.42
CA HIS A 308 -6.61 22.18 22.44
C HIS A 308 -7.87 22.20 21.55
N GLU A 309 -8.50 23.37 21.40
CA GLU A 309 -9.68 23.52 20.56
C GLU A 309 -9.33 23.36 19.08
N THR A 310 -8.28 24.06 18.62
CA THR A 310 -7.80 23.89 17.25
C THR A 310 -7.25 22.50 17.02
N ALA A 311 -6.52 21.93 17.98
CA ALA A 311 -6.02 20.56 17.87
C ALA A 311 -7.16 19.55 17.64
N ALA A 312 -8.20 19.56 18.49
CA ALA A 312 -9.37 18.69 18.32
C ALA A 312 -10.07 18.90 16.97
N ARG A 313 -10.21 20.15 16.51
CA ARG A 313 -10.82 20.48 15.22
C ARG A 313 -10.04 19.86 14.06
N GLN A 314 -8.70 19.95 14.10
CA GLN A 314 -7.85 19.38 13.05
C GLN A 314 -7.85 17.85 13.09
N PHE A 315 -7.75 17.22 14.27
CA PHE A 315 -7.83 15.75 14.37
C PHE A 315 -9.18 15.24 13.86
N LYS A 316 -10.28 15.88 14.24
CA LYS A 316 -11.61 15.55 13.73
C LYS A 316 -11.72 15.70 12.21
N SER A 317 -11.09 16.72 11.64
CA SER A 317 -11.05 16.95 10.20
C SER A 317 -10.28 15.82 9.50
N ALA A 318 -9.08 15.49 9.99
CA ALA A 318 -8.25 14.41 9.44
C ALA A 318 -8.93 13.03 9.54
N ALA A 319 -9.59 12.73 10.67
CA ALA A 319 -10.30 11.47 10.88
C ALA A 319 -11.51 11.27 9.95
N ARG A 320 -12.04 12.34 9.35
CA ARG A 320 -13.20 12.30 8.44
C ARG A 320 -12.82 12.16 6.97
N GLN A 321 -11.54 12.23 6.64
CA GLN A 321 -11.08 12.10 5.26
C GLN A 321 -11.09 10.61 4.86
N PRO A 322 -11.99 10.17 3.96
CA PRO A 322 -12.23 8.74 3.71
C PRO A 322 -11.08 8.05 2.96
N GLY A 323 -10.21 8.82 2.29
CA GLY A 323 -9.15 8.30 1.43
C GLY A 323 -7.84 7.92 2.13
N ASP A 324 -7.69 8.21 3.43
CA ASP A 324 -6.44 7.94 4.16
C ASP A 324 -6.72 7.38 5.56
N LEU A 325 -7.01 6.07 5.61
CA LEU A 325 -7.20 5.33 6.86
C LEU A 325 -5.97 5.41 7.76
N THR A 326 -4.77 5.62 7.18
CA THR A 326 -3.55 5.74 7.95
C THR A 326 -3.53 7.05 8.74
N ALA A 327 -3.81 8.17 8.08
CA ALA A 327 -3.95 9.45 8.74
C ALA A 327 -5.16 9.48 9.68
N ALA A 328 -6.28 8.85 9.32
CA ALA A 328 -7.49 8.88 10.12
C ALA A 328 -7.30 8.22 11.49
N SER A 329 -6.78 6.98 11.55
CA SER A 329 -6.52 6.34 12.83
C SER A 329 -5.35 6.98 13.58
N PHE A 330 -4.37 7.56 12.88
CA PHE A 330 -3.35 8.39 13.51
C PHE A 330 -3.96 9.62 14.20
N ALA A 331 -4.88 10.33 13.54
CA ALA A 331 -5.55 11.49 14.09
C ALA A 331 -6.42 11.15 15.31
N GLU A 332 -7.20 10.06 15.25
CA GLU A 332 -7.97 9.55 16.39
C GLU A 332 -7.06 9.22 17.58
N LYS A 333 -5.94 8.52 17.34
CA LYS A 333 -4.94 8.23 18.36
C LYS A 333 -4.30 9.49 18.95
N CYS A 334 -3.97 10.49 18.13
CA CYS A 334 -3.39 11.76 18.59
C CYS A 334 -4.40 12.60 19.39
N TRP A 335 -5.68 12.54 19.02
CA TRP A 335 -6.75 13.15 19.79
C TRP A 335 -6.87 12.48 21.16
N ALA A 336 -6.88 11.15 21.20
CA ALA A 336 -6.89 10.38 22.45
C ALA A 336 -5.68 10.74 23.34
N ASP A 337 -4.48 10.83 22.78
CA ASP A 337 -3.27 11.23 23.51
C ASP A 337 -3.42 12.62 24.16
N MET A 338 -4.06 13.56 23.46
CA MET A 338 -4.34 14.90 23.99
C MET A 338 -5.33 14.84 25.17
N LEU A 339 -6.45 14.15 25.00
CA LEU A 339 -7.47 13.99 26.03
C LEU A 339 -6.93 13.30 27.28
N ARG A 340 -6.04 12.31 27.10
CA ARG A 340 -5.35 11.63 28.20
C ARG A 340 -4.45 12.58 28.99
N ILE A 341 -3.73 13.50 28.32
CA ILE A 341 -2.92 14.53 29.00
C ILE A 341 -3.80 15.52 29.77
N GLU A 342 -5.00 15.81 29.26
CA GLU A 342 -6.04 16.59 29.95
C GLU A 342 -6.76 15.81 31.07
N GLN A 343 -6.38 14.55 31.32
CA GLN A 343 -7.02 13.64 32.29
C GLN A 343 -8.49 13.31 31.98
N ARG A 344 -8.91 13.49 30.73
CA ARG A 344 -10.24 13.10 30.22
C ARG A 344 -10.18 11.65 29.72
N TYR A 345 -9.94 10.73 30.65
CA TYR A 345 -9.51 9.37 30.34
C TYR A 345 -10.57 8.56 29.58
N GLU A 346 -11.84 8.66 29.98
CA GLU A 346 -12.93 7.93 29.33
C GLU A 346 -13.10 8.37 27.87
N GLU A 347 -12.99 9.67 27.60
CA GLU A 347 -13.05 10.19 26.24
C GLU A 347 -11.82 9.76 25.43
N ALA A 348 -10.63 9.74 26.04
CA ALA A 348 -9.42 9.23 25.39
C ALA A 348 -9.58 7.76 24.97
N ILE A 349 -10.15 6.91 25.83
CA ILE A 349 -10.43 5.50 25.51
C ILE A 349 -11.34 5.38 24.28
N VAL A 350 -12.40 6.19 24.18
CA VAL A 350 -13.30 6.18 23.00
C VAL A 350 -12.54 6.49 21.72
N HIS A 351 -11.62 7.46 21.75
CA HIS A 351 -10.85 7.83 20.57
C HIS A 351 -9.75 6.79 20.23
N TYR A 352 -9.14 6.13 21.21
CA TYR A 352 -8.27 4.99 20.91
C TYR A 352 -9.05 3.81 20.31
N GLN A 353 -10.27 3.53 20.79
CA GLN A 353 -11.14 2.51 20.22
C GLN A 353 -11.49 2.83 18.76
N ARG A 354 -11.82 4.09 18.44
CA ARG A 354 -12.02 4.51 17.03
C ARG A 354 -10.78 4.32 16.17
N ALA A 355 -9.59 4.61 16.69
CA ALA A 355 -8.36 4.35 15.98
C ALA A 355 -8.19 2.85 15.65
N LEU A 356 -8.63 1.98 16.56
CA LEU A 356 -8.61 0.52 16.39
C LEU A 356 -9.74 0.00 15.50
N GLU A 357 -10.92 0.65 15.48
CA GLU A 357 -11.99 0.35 14.52
C GLU A 357 -11.53 0.62 13.08
N ILE A 358 -10.78 1.70 12.87
CA ILE A 358 -10.21 2.05 11.56
C ILE A 358 -9.02 1.16 11.22
N ARG A 359 -8.14 0.90 12.19
CA ARG A 359 -6.93 0.10 12.03
C ARG A 359 -6.76 -0.89 13.19
N PRO A 360 -7.33 -2.11 13.07
CA PRO A 360 -7.31 -3.11 14.15
C PRO A 360 -5.91 -3.54 14.60
N ASP A 361 -4.92 -3.45 13.71
CA ASP A 361 -3.53 -3.82 13.97
C ASP A 361 -2.69 -2.63 14.48
N TYR A 362 -3.30 -1.53 14.94
CA TYR A 362 -2.58 -0.37 15.46
C TYR A 362 -2.11 -0.59 16.91
N ALA A 363 -1.08 -1.43 17.10
CA ALA A 363 -0.57 -1.86 18.42
C ALA A 363 -0.29 -0.70 19.41
N MET A 364 0.19 0.45 18.92
CA MET A 364 0.46 1.62 19.76
C MET A 364 -0.81 2.20 20.42
N SER A 365 -1.98 2.06 19.79
CA SER A 365 -3.26 2.48 20.40
C SER A 365 -3.61 1.62 21.60
N TYR A 366 -3.39 0.31 21.54
CA TYR A 366 -3.54 -0.59 22.69
C TYR A 366 -2.54 -0.26 23.82
N VAL A 367 -1.27 0.03 23.50
CA VAL A 367 -0.30 0.51 24.51
C VAL A 367 -0.81 1.75 25.22
N ASN A 368 -1.32 2.73 24.47
CA ASN A 368 -1.77 3.98 25.06
C ASN A 368 -3.11 3.85 25.80
N MET A 369 -4.01 2.96 25.37
CA MET A 369 -5.17 2.54 26.16
C MET A 369 -4.74 1.93 27.49
N GLY A 370 -3.76 1.02 27.48
CA GLY A 370 -3.24 0.42 28.70
C GLY A 370 -2.66 1.43 29.68
N VAL A 371 -1.93 2.43 29.16
CA VAL A 371 -1.41 3.55 29.98
C VAL A 371 -2.56 4.37 30.56
N THR A 372 -3.61 4.61 29.76
CA THR A 372 -4.82 5.34 30.19
C THR A 372 -5.57 4.59 31.29
N TYR A 373 -5.83 3.30 31.11
CA TYR A 373 -6.47 2.46 32.13
C TYR A 373 -5.67 2.40 33.42
N LYS A 374 -4.34 2.31 33.33
CA LYS A 374 -3.46 2.39 34.51
C LYS A 374 -3.61 3.72 35.24
N SER A 375 -3.72 4.85 34.53
CA SER A 375 -3.99 6.17 35.12
C SER A 375 -5.37 6.26 35.79
N MET A 376 -6.31 5.40 35.40
CA MET A 376 -7.63 5.25 36.04
C MET A 376 -7.65 4.17 37.15
N GLU A 377 -6.49 3.61 37.53
CA GLU A 377 -6.37 2.49 38.48
C GLU A 377 -7.09 1.20 38.03
N ARG A 378 -7.41 1.08 36.74
CA ARG A 378 -8.04 -0.10 36.12
C ARG A 378 -6.96 -1.06 35.62
N GLU A 379 -6.27 -1.71 36.56
CA GLU A 379 -5.09 -2.52 36.22
C GLU A 379 -5.38 -3.73 35.32
N GLU A 380 -6.54 -4.38 35.48
CA GLU A 380 -6.93 -5.55 34.66
C GLU A 380 -7.13 -5.16 33.19
N ASP A 381 -7.81 -4.04 32.93
CA ASP A 381 -7.99 -3.50 31.59
C ASP A 381 -6.66 -3.04 30.97
N ALA A 382 -5.77 -2.49 31.81
CA ALA A 382 -4.42 -2.11 31.39
C ALA A 382 -3.60 -3.32 30.95
N GLU A 383 -3.59 -4.39 31.76
CA GLU A 383 -2.92 -5.65 31.45
C GLU A 383 -3.48 -6.28 30.17
N HIS A 384 -4.80 -6.32 30.02
CA HIS A 384 -5.43 -6.81 28.79
C HIS A 384 -4.97 -6.00 27.58
N SER A 385 -5.01 -4.67 27.66
CA SER A 385 -4.58 -3.79 26.57
C SER A 385 -3.11 -3.98 26.19
N TYR A 386 -2.20 -4.15 27.16
CA TYR A 386 -0.80 -4.44 26.85
C TYR A 386 -0.62 -5.81 26.18
N ARG A 387 -1.40 -6.82 26.57
CA ARG A 387 -1.35 -8.14 25.93
C ARG A 387 -1.86 -8.11 24.50
N GLU A 388 -2.91 -7.36 24.20
CA GLU A 388 -3.39 -7.17 22.83
C GLU A 388 -2.31 -6.52 21.95
N ALA A 389 -1.62 -5.48 22.45
CA ALA A 389 -0.50 -4.87 21.73
C ALA A 389 0.63 -5.86 21.43
N ILE A 390 0.96 -6.74 22.39
CA ILE A 390 1.98 -7.79 22.23
C ILE A 390 1.51 -8.85 21.23
N ALA A 391 0.23 -9.21 21.22
CA ALA A 391 -0.33 -10.21 20.33
C ALA A 391 -0.29 -9.78 18.85
N ILE A 392 -0.50 -8.49 18.57
CA ILE A 392 -0.41 -7.92 17.22
C ILE A 392 1.01 -8.02 16.65
N ASN A 393 2.02 -7.71 17.46
CA ASN A 393 3.45 -7.89 17.13
C ASN A 393 3.93 -7.36 15.76
N ASN A 394 3.34 -6.27 15.25
CA ASN A 394 3.74 -5.64 13.98
C ASN A 394 4.58 -4.36 14.17
N ASP A 395 4.66 -3.82 15.40
CA ASP A 395 5.42 -2.63 15.76
C ASP A 395 6.36 -2.94 16.92
N ARG A 396 7.67 -3.01 16.62
CA ARG A 396 8.71 -3.32 17.63
C ARG A 396 8.73 -2.31 18.79
N ASN A 397 8.44 -1.03 18.53
CA ASN A 397 8.40 -0.03 19.61
C ASN A 397 7.16 -0.25 20.47
N ALA A 398 6.00 -0.52 19.87
CA ALA A 398 4.79 -0.86 20.62
C ALA A 398 5.00 -2.11 21.50
N SER A 399 5.58 -3.19 20.93
CA SER A 399 5.92 -4.41 21.68
C SER A 399 6.87 -4.10 22.85
N ALA A 400 7.93 -3.33 22.62
CA ALA A 400 8.86 -2.93 23.68
C ALA A 400 8.18 -2.13 24.81
N TYR A 401 7.32 -1.17 24.45
CA TYR A 401 6.58 -0.37 25.44
C TYR A 401 5.54 -1.20 26.19
N ALA A 402 4.82 -2.09 25.50
CA ALA A 402 3.84 -3.00 26.10
C ALA A 402 4.49 -3.93 27.14
N HIS A 403 5.58 -4.61 26.76
CA HIS A 403 6.34 -5.47 27.67
C HIS A 403 6.88 -4.70 28.88
N ASN A 404 7.48 -3.51 28.69
CA ASN A 404 7.94 -2.69 29.81
C ASN A 404 6.78 -2.27 30.74
N ASN A 405 5.64 -1.87 30.18
CA ASN A 405 4.50 -1.46 31.00
C ASN A 405 3.84 -2.64 31.72
N LEU A 406 3.77 -3.82 31.10
CA LEU A 406 3.32 -5.05 31.72
C LEU A 406 4.27 -5.47 32.86
N GLY A 407 5.58 -5.36 32.65
CA GLY A 407 6.58 -5.53 33.70
C GLY A 407 6.37 -4.58 34.88
N ASN A 408 6.01 -3.31 34.63
CA ASN A 408 5.70 -2.36 35.68
C ASN A 408 4.46 -2.74 36.51
N LEU A 409 3.43 -3.32 35.88
CA LEU A 409 2.26 -3.85 36.60
C LEU A 409 2.68 -5.03 37.50
N TYR A 410 3.47 -5.96 36.98
CA TYR A 410 3.95 -7.09 37.78
C TYR A 410 4.93 -6.68 38.90
N MET A 411 5.73 -5.63 38.70
CA MET A 411 6.55 -5.03 39.77
C MET A 411 5.67 -4.49 40.90
N ALA A 412 4.58 -3.77 40.57
CA ALA A 412 3.66 -3.23 41.57
C ALA A 412 2.99 -4.34 42.39
N ARG A 413 2.72 -5.49 41.75
CA ARG A 413 2.18 -6.70 42.39
C ARG A 413 3.23 -7.57 43.09
N GLN A 414 4.47 -7.10 43.19
CA GLN A 414 5.61 -7.82 43.78
C GLN A 414 5.97 -9.15 43.09
N MET A 415 5.52 -9.34 41.85
CA MET A 415 5.83 -10.51 41.03
C MET A 415 7.15 -10.29 40.28
N TYR A 416 8.24 -10.07 41.04
CA TYR A 416 9.50 -9.53 40.50
C TYR A 416 10.13 -10.41 39.41
N ARG A 417 10.06 -11.75 39.53
CA ARG A 417 10.57 -12.67 38.50
C ARG A 417 9.80 -12.57 37.18
N VAL A 418 8.48 -12.38 37.25
CA VAL A 418 7.64 -12.21 36.04
C VAL A 418 7.95 -10.86 35.40
N ALA A 419 8.03 -9.80 36.21
CA ALA A 419 8.40 -8.47 35.74
C ALA A 419 9.77 -8.46 35.05
N LEU A 420 10.76 -9.15 35.63
CA LEU A 420 12.10 -9.28 35.05
C LEU A 420 12.05 -9.90 33.63
N GLY A 421 11.26 -10.96 33.43
CA GLY A 421 11.07 -11.57 32.11
C GLY A 421 10.44 -10.61 31.10
N GLU A 422 9.46 -9.82 31.52
CA GLU A 422 8.84 -8.80 30.66
C GLU A 422 9.83 -7.67 30.28
N TYR A 423 10.66 -7.20 31.22
CA TYR A 423 11.70 -6.22 30.90
C TYR A 423 12.77 -6.78 29.95
N GLN A 424 13.12 -8.06 30.06
CA GLN A 424 14.03 -8.72 29.11
C GLN A 424 13.43 -8.73 27.70
N ARG A 425 12.17 -9.14 27.55
CA ARG A 425 11.47 -9.11 26.26
C ARG A 425 11.39 -7.69 25.67
N ALA A 426 11.15 -6.68 26.50
CA ALA A 426 11.18 -5.28 26.04
C ALA A 426 12.53 -4.91 25.39
N LEU A 427 13.64 -5.41 25.94
CA LEU A 427 15.00 -5.18 25.43
C LEU A 427 15.34 -6.04 24.20
N GLU A 428 14.70 -7.19 24.02
CA GLU A 428 14.80 -7.97 22.78
C GLU A 428 14.24 -7.19 21.58
N TYR A 429 13.10 -6.50 21.78
CA TYR A 429 12.51 -5.65 20.75
C TYR A 429 13.31 -4.35 20.55
N LYS A 430 13.72 -3.69 21.63
CA LYS A 430 14.39 -2.40 21.65
C LYS A 430 15.61 -2.41 22.61
N PRO A 431 16.80 -2.83 22.14
CA PRO A 431 17.99 -2.98 22.99
C PRO A 431 18.49 -1.68 23.64
N ASP A 432 18.18 -0.53 23.05
CA ASP A 432 18.53 0.80 23.54
C ASP A 432 17.49 1.38 24.50
N TYR A 433 16.44 0.63 24.88
CA TYR A 433 15.36 1.13 25.72
C TYR A 433 15.80 1.34 27.18
N GLN A 434 16.20 2.57 27.49
CA GLN A 434 16.79 2.91 28.78
C GLN A 434 15.86 2.65 29.97
N ALA A 435 14.57 2.99 29.87
CA ALA A 435 13.61 2.76 30.94
C ALA A 435 13.47 1.26 31.27
N ALA A 436 13.45 0.38 30.26
CA ALA A 436 13.40 -1.07 30.47
C ALA A 436 14.67 -1.59 31.15
N ARG A 437 15.87 -1.08 30.79
CA ARG A 437 17.13 -1.43 31.47
C ARG A 437 17.12 -1.05 32.95
N GLU A 438 16.66 0.15 33.26
CA GLU A 438 16.56 0.62 34.65
C GLU A 438 15.54 -0.21 35.44
N ASN A 439 14.40 -0.53 34.85
CA ASN A 439 13.38 -1.35 35.49
C ASN A 439 13.83 -2.81 35.67
N LEU A 440 14.55 -3.37 34.71
CA LEU A 440 15.19 -4.69 34.82
C LEU A 440 16.14 -4.74 36.03
N ALA A 441 17.02 -3.73 36.17
CA ALA A 441 17.95 -3.66 37.29
C ALA A 441 17.23 -3.54 38.64
N LYS A 442 16.15 -2.75 38.70
CA LYS A 442 15.29 -2.66 39.90
C LYS A 442 14.64 -4.01 40.21
N ALA A 443 14.10 -4.71 39.23
CA ALA A 443 13.50 -6.03 39.42
C ALA A 443 14.51 -7.04 39.96
N GLN A 444 15.73 -7.06 39.41
CA GLN A 444 16.82 -7.92 39.89
C GLN A 444 17.17 -7.62 41.34
N ALA A 445 17.34 -6.34 41.71
CA ALA A 445 17.65 -5.95 43.08
C ALA A 445 16.56 -6.36 44.08
N MET A 446 15.28 -6.35 43.68
CA MET A 446 14.18 -6.82 44.52
C MET A 446 14.18 -8.35 44.68
N ILE A 447 14.59 -9.09 43.65
CA ILE A 447 14.74 -10.56 43.72
C ILE A 447 15.90 -10.93 44.66
N ASP A 448 17.01 -10.20 44.59
CA ASP A 448 18.20 -10.48 45.42
C ASP A 448 17.97 -10.17 46.92
N GLN A 449 16.95 -9.37 47.24
CA GLN A 449 16.54 -9.02 48.60
C GLN A 449 15.50 -9.99 49.20
N GLN A 450 14.94 -10.90 48.40
CA GLN A 450 14.02 -11.96 48.81
C GLN A 450 14.76 -13.27 49.06
#